data_AF-A0A7W1CYA7-F1
#
_entry.id   AF-A0A7W1CYA7-F1
#
_cell.length_a   1.000
_cell.length_b   1.000
_cell.length_c   1.000
_cell.angle_alpha   90.00
_cell.angle_beta   90.00
_cell.angle_gamma   90.00
#
_symmetry.space_group_name_H-M   'P 1'
#
loop_
_entity.id
_entity.type
_entity.pdbx_description
1 polymer ?
#
loop_
_entity_poly.entity_id
_entity_poly.type
_entity_poly.pdbx_seq_one_letter_code
_entity_poly.pdbx_strand_id
1 'polypeptide(L)'
;MMEPVVRVLNVVFWIAAALLVASLLFLAAPVVNAILMVAVVVCSGAIAWYEFRLNPMADTERGEWTGRQLFYALAFTITFFVAFLYILTVVF
;
A
#
# COMPACT_ATOMS: atom_id res chain seq x y z
N MET A 1 -17.13 -13.19 0.83
CA MET A 1 -15.87 -13.82 1.29
C MET A 1 -14.64 -12.90 1.29
N MET A 2 -14.59 -11.82 0.48
CA MET A 2 -13.41 -10.92 0.42
C MET A 2 -13.35 -9.88 1.55
N GLU A 3 -14.47 -9.49 2.15
CA GLU A 3 -14.53 -8.51 3.24
C GLU A 3 -13.65 -8.82 4.46
N PRO A 4 -13.60 -10.06 5.00
CA PRO A 4 -12.70 -10.38 6.11
C PRO A 4 -11.23 -10.26 5.70
N VAL A 5 -10.88 -10.63 4.46
CA VAL A 5 -9.51 -10.55 3.94
C VAL A 5 -9.06 -9.09 3.82
N VAL A 6 -9.90 -8.22 3.26
CA VAL A 6 -9.61 -6.79 3.11
C VAL A 6 -9.47 -6.11 4.47
N ARG A 7 -10.27 -6.52 5.46
CA ARG A 7 -10.12 -6.04 6.84
C ARG A 7 -8.77 -6.42 7.43
N VAL A 8 -8.32 -7.66 7.25
CA VAL A 8 -6.99 -8.11 7.70
C VAL A 8 -5.89 -7.34 6.97
N LEU A 9 -5.97 -7.21 5.64
CA LEU A 9 -5.00 -6.44 4.85
C LEU A 9 -4.92 -4.98 5.31
N ASN A 10 -6.04 -4.37 5.67
CA ASN A 10 -6.04 -3.00 6.18
C ASN A 10 -5.33 -2.90 7.55
N VAL A 11 -5.55 -3.86 8.45
CA VAL A 11 -4.84 -3.90 9.74
C VAL A 11 -3.34 -4.09 9.51
N VAL A 12 -2.95 -5.04 8.66
CA VAL A 12 -1.55 -5.30 8.31
C VAL A 12 -0.90 -4.08 7.67
N PHE A 13 -1.61 -3.40 6.77
CA PHE A 13 -1.15 -2.15 6.14
C PHE A 13 -0.78 -1.10 7.18
N TRP A 14 -1.67 -0.81 8.14
CA TRP A 14 -1.42 0.22 9.15
C TRP A 14 -0.30 -0.15 10.11
N ILE A 15 -0.19 -1.43 10.49
CA ILE A 15 0.92 -1.92 11.31
C ILE A 15 2.24 -1.77 10.55
N ALA A 16 2.29 -2.26 9.30
CA ALA A 16 3.49 -2.20 8.47
C ALA A 16 3.91 -0.75 8.17
N ALA A 17 2.96 0.15 7.91
CA ALA A 17 3.23 1.57 7.68
C ALA A 17 3.82 2.24 8.91
N ALA A 18 3.25 2.01 10.10
CA ALA A 18 3.78 2.56 11.35
C ALA A 18 5.19 2.04 11.66
N LEU A 19 5.40 0.73 11.47
CA LEU A 19 6.71 0.11 11.63
C LEU A 19 7.73 0.62 10.61
N LEU A 20 7.31 0.88 9.36
CA LEU A 20 8.18 1.43 8.33
C LEU A 20 8.66 2.84 8.72
N VAL A 21 7.76 3.70 9.19
CA VAL A 21 8.11 5.05 9.65
C VAL A 21 9.06 4.97 10.84
N ALA A 22 8.77 4.12 11.83
CA ALA A 22 9.64 3.94 12.99
C ALA A 22 11.02 3.41 12.58
N SER A 23 11.07 2.42 11.68
CA SER A 23 12.31 1.84 11.19
C SER A 23 13.14 2.87 10.43
N LEU A 24 12.54 3.65 9.52
CA LEU A 24 13.25 4.70 8.78
C LEU A 24 13.84 5.80 9.67
N LEU A 25 13.17 6.16 10.78
CA LEU A 25 13.61 7.24 11.66
C LEU A 25 14.60 6.80 12.74
N PHE A 26 14.42 5.59 13.28
CA PHE A 26 15.14 5.15 14.47
C PHE A 26 16.10 3.98 14.23
N LEU A 27 15.98 3.27 13.11
CA LEU A 27 16.73 2.06 12.83
C LEU A 27 17.48 2.14 11.49
N ALA A 28 18.79 1.95 11.52
CA ALA A 28 19.59 1.79 10.30
C ALA A 28 19.48 0.35 9.75
N ALA A 29 18.25 -0.12 9.49
CA ALA A 29 17.94 -1.50 9.12
C ALA A 29 17.41 -1.60 7.67
N PRO A 30 18.27 -1.56 6.64
CA PRO A 30 17.85 -1.43 5.24
C PRO A 30 17.01 -2.61 4.74
N VAL A 31 17.35 -3.83 5.14
CA VAL A 31 16.57 -5.03 4.78
C VAL A 31 15.17 -4.99 5.39
N VAL A 32 15.05 -4.53 6.65
CA VAL A 32 13.75 -4.41 7.33
C VAL A 32 12.88 -3.36 6.64
N ASN A 33 13.47 -2.21 6.29
CA ASN A 33 12.79 -1.17 5.51
C ASN A 33 12.27 -1.70 4.18
N ALA A 34 13.10 -2.46 3.43
CA ALA A 34 12.70 -3.06 2.17
C ALA A 34 11.50 -4.02 2.33
N ILE A 35 11.54 -4.90 3.33
CA ILE A 35 10.44 -5.85 3.62
C ILE A 35 9.16 -5.11 3.98
N LEU A 36 9.25 -4.09 4.85
CA LEU A 36 8.11 -3.29 5.27
C LEU A 36 7.51 -2.50 4.09
N MET A 37 8.35 -1.91 3.22
CA MET A 37 7.89 -1.26 2.00
C MET A 37 7.14 -2.23 1.08
N VAL A 38 7.67 -3.44 0.86
CA VAL A 38 6.99 -4.48 0.06
C VAL A 38 5.64 -4.84 0.68
N ALA A 39 5.57 -5.01 2.00
CA ALA A 39 4.31 -5.30 2.69
C ALA A 39 3.27 -4.19 2.49
N VAL A 40 3.67 -2.92 2.59
CA VAL A 40 2.80 -1.77 2.36
C VAL A 40 2.31 -1.71 0.91
N VAL A 41 3.21 -1.96 -0.07
CA VAL A 41 2.86 -2.01 -1.50
C VAL A 41 1.84 -3.12 -1.78
N VAL A 42 2.10 -4.34 -1.30
CA VAL A 42 1.20 -5.48 -1.56
C VAL A 42 -0.17 -5.26 -0.91
N CYS A 43 -0.22 -4.78 0.33
CA CYS A 43 -1.48 -4.54 1.02
C CYS A 43 -2.28 -3.40 0.37
N SER A 44 -1.65 -2.27 0.08
CA SER A 44 -2.33 -1.14 -0.56
C SER A 44 -2.81 -1.47 -1.96
N GLY A 45 -1.99 -2.18 -2.77
CA GLY A 45 -2.38 -2.63 -4.10
C GLY A 45 -3.55 -3.60 -4.09
N ALA A 46 -3.54 -4.58 -3.17
CA ALA A 46 -4.65 -5.53 -3.02
C ALA A 46 -5.95 -4.86 -2.58
N ILE A 47 -5.88 -3.89 -1.65
CA ILE A 47 -7.05 -3.13 -1.21
C ILE A 47 -7.56 -2.21 -2.32
N ALA A 48 -6.67 -1.48 -3.01
CA ALA A 48 -7.03 -0.62 -4.13
C ALA A 48 -7.74 -1.43 -5.23
N TRP A 49 -7.17 -2.59 -5.59
CA TRP A 49 -7.77 -3.51 -6.56
C TRP A 49 -9.17 -3.98 -6.13
N TYR A 50 -9.34 -4.34 -4.86
CA TYR A 50 -10.64 -4.71 -4.31
C TYR A 50 -11.64 -3.55 -4.40
N GLU A 51 -11.24 -2.34 -4.00
CA GLU A 51 -12.09 -1.15 -4.02
C GLU A 51 -12.49 -0.76 -5.46
N PHE A 52 -11.61 -0.92 -6.45
CA PHE A 52 -11.95 -0.71 -7.88
C PHE A 52 -12.88 -1.77 -8.44
N ARG A 53 -12.82 -3.01 -7.95
CA ARG A 53 -13.78 -4.06 -8.32
C ARG A 53 -15.15 -3.84 -7.67
N LEU A 54 -15.17 -3.33 -6.45
CA LEU A 54 -16.43 -3.10 -5.72
C LEU A 54 -17.20 -1.91 -6.30
N ASN A 55 -16.49 -0.86 -6.72
CA ASN A 55 -17.09 0.33 -7.32
C ASN A 55 -16.44 0.61 -8.68
N PRO A 56 -16.91 -0.06 -9.76
CA PRO A 56 -16.35 0.13 -11.10
C PRO A 56 -16.57 1.56 -11.57
N MET A 57 -15.54 2.21 -12.13
CA MET A 57 -15.66 3.58 -12.65
C MET A 57 -16.68 3.69 -13.78
N ALA A 58 -16.88 2.60 -14.54
CA ALA A 58 -17.85 2.51 -15.62
C ALA A 58 -19.30 2.76 -15.15
N ASP A 59 -19.57 2.54 -13.86
CA ASP A 59 -20.89 2.69 -13.25
C ASP A 59 -21.08 4.09 -12.62
N THR A 60 -20.09 4.98 -12.72
CA THR A 60 -20.16 6.34 -12.17
C THR A 60 -20.37 7.37 -13.30
N GLU A 61 -21.24 8.37 -13.08
CA GLU A 61 -21.59 9.38 -14.11
C GLU A 61 -20.40 10.18 -14.65
N ARG A 62 -19.30 10.26 -13.89
CA ARG A 62 -18.10 11.06 -14.20
C ARG A 62 -16.78 10.31 -14.08
N GLY A 63 -16.80 9.00 -13.83
CA GLY A 63 -15.58 8.25 -13.55
C GLY A 63 -14.93 8.61 -12.20
N GLU A 64 -15.70 9.14 -11.24
CA GLU A 64 -15.18 9.64 -9.97
C GLU A 64 -14.71 8.49 -9.06
N TRP A 65 -13.50 8.63 -8.50
CA TRP A 65 -12.96 7.64 -7.57
C TRP A 65 -13.52 7.87 -6.18
N THR A 66 -13.81 6.79 -5.46
CA THR A 66 -14.13 6.90 -4.04
C THR A 66 -12.89 7.35 -3.25
N GLY A 67 -13.09 8.01 -2.11
CA GLY A 67 -11.96 8.44 -1.26
C GLY A 67 -11.03 7.29 -0.85
N ARG A 68 -11.57 6.08 -0.68
CA ARG A 68 -10.76 4.87 -0.39
C ARG A 68 -9.99 4.40 -1.61
N GLN A 69 -10.62 4.34 -2.79
CA GLN A 69 -9.92 4.01 -4.04
C GLN A 69 -8.73 4.93 -4.26
N LEU A 70 -8.95 6.25 -4.16
CA LEU A 70 -7.91 7.24 -4.31
C LEU A 70 -6.80 7.08 -3.28
N PHE A 71 -7.16 6.92 -2.01
CA PHE A 71 -6.17 6.77 -0.94
C PHE A 71 -5.26 5.56 -1.16
N TYR A 72 -5.82 4.36 -1.35
CA TYR A 72 -5.00 3.15 -1.51
C TYR A 72 -4.27 3.10 -2.85
N ALA A 73 -4.83 3.68 -3.93
CA ALA A 73 -4.14 3.80 -5.20
C ALA A 73 -2.93 4.73 -5.11
N LEU A 74 -3.05 5.87 -4.43
CA LEU A 74 -1.94 6.79 -4.18
C LEU A 74 -0.89 6.15 -3.26
N ALA A 75 -1.32 5.52 -2.17
CA ALA A 75 -0.43 4.82 -1.24
C ALA A 75 0.36 3.74 -1.99
N PHE A 76 -0.30 2.91 -2.80
CA PHE A 76 0.34 1.91 -3.64
C PHE A 76 1.36 2.54 -4.59
N THR A 77 0.95 3.54 -5.36
CA THR A 77 1.80 4.16 -6.39
C THR A 77 3.06 4.77 -5.77
N ILE A 78 2.91 5.59 -4.73
CA ILE A 78 4.02 6.25 -4.06
C ILE A 78 4.96 5.21 -3.45
N THR A 79 4.41 4.25 -2.69
CA THR A 79 5.24 3.26 -2.01
C THR A 79 5.91 2.30 -2.97
N PHE A 80 5.30 2.00 -4.12
CA PHE A 80 5.91 1.17 -5.16
C PHE A 80 7.16 1.85 -5.74
N PHE A 81 7.07 3.12 -6.14
CA PHE A 81 8.22 3.85 -6.66
C PHE A 81 9.32 4.04 -5.60
N VAL A 82 8.94 4.38 -4.38
CA VAL A 82 9.89 4.50 -3.26
C VAL A 82 10.57 3.16 -2.98
N ALA A 83 9.81 2.05 -2.92
CA ALA A 83 10.36 0.72 -2.70
C ALA A 83 11.34 0.32 -3.81
N PHE A 84 10.95 0.54 -5.07
CA PHE A 84 11.79 0.22 -6.22
C PHE A 84 13.12 0.96 -6.18
N LEU A 85 13.09 2.28 -5.97
CA LEU A 85 14.30 3.10 -5.89
C LEU A 85 15.13 2.75 -4.65
N TYR A 86 14.50 2.56 -3.49
CA TYR A 86 15.18 2.22 -2.24
C TYR A 86 15.90 0.88 -2.33
N ILE A 87 15.23 -0.16 -2.82
CA ILE A 87 15.82 -1.50 -2.96
C ILE A 87 16.99 -1.44 -3.94
N LEU A 88 16.85 -0.75 -5.07
CA LEU A 88 17.92 -0.61 -6.05
C LEU A 88 19.16 0.12 -5.52
N THR A 89 18.98 1.09 -4.61
CA THR A 89 20.06 1.98 -4.15
C THR A 89 20.69 1.59 -2.82
N VAL A 90 19.95 0.91 -1.97
CA VAL A 90 20.37 0.61 -0.59
C VAL A 90 20.62 -0.89 -0.39
N VAL A 91 19.95 -1.76 -1.15
CA VAL A 91 20.08 -3.23 -0.99
C VAL A 91 21.02 -3.84 -2.02
N PHE A 92 21.01 -3.34 -3.25
CA PHE A 92 21.91 -3.75 -4.34
C PHE A 92 23.05 -2.75 -4.52
#